data_AF-A0A3B8Z6C9-F1
#
_entry.id   AF-A0A3B8Z6C9-F1
#
_cell.length_a   1.000
_cell.length_b   1.000
_cell.length_c   1.000
_cell.angle_alpha   90.00
_cell.angle_beta   90.00
_cell.angle_gamma   90.00
#
_symmetry.space_group_name_H-M   'P 1'
#
loop_
_entity.id
_entity.type
_entity.pdbx_description
1 polymer ?
#
loop_
_entity_poly.entity_id
_entity_poly.type
_entity_poly.pdbx_seq_one_letter_code
_entity_poly.pdbx_strand_id
1 'polypeptide(L)'
;MLPTRNDAGRAQFWGPGGLKRVGLVCRKPRQGARQQGFTLLELMISITLLTMMMAMVFSVFATATDSIPRGEAAAERSARLRMATALMTRQIRSLVDYPAESEDEEIHPFFNGDENSFTFITAAPQMGRGDGLGWVTYWVEEGSLNLTERLIFSAGAFVAEEPTSVAEATLLTGLAGHRFEYLRLEGDTSEWVDGWEGLEEQSPPAAIRITIEGLGLTDSYWIQEIPIMTVVYSLGTYDSDLGNVFDGEDDFGFEEEFEDD
;
A
#
# COMPACT_ATOMS: atom_id res chain seq x y z
N MET A 1 -32.28 -43.25 40.55
CA MET A 1 -31.58 -43.89 41.67
C MET A 1 -31.92 -43.07 42.93
N LEU A 2 -32.91 -43.53 43.69
CA LEU A 2 -33.23 -43.05 45.06
C LEU A 2 -32.30 -43.79 46.04
N PRO A 3 -32.00 -43.23 47.24
CA PRO A 3 -32.92 -43.23 48.39
C PRO A 3 -32.95 -41.88 49.14
N THR A 4 -34.10 -41.30 49.51
CA THR A 4 -34.94 -41.60 50.68
C THR A 4 -34.17 -41.81 51.99
N ARG A 5 -34.53 -41.06 53.06
CA ARG A 5 -34.86 -41.65 54.37
C ARG A 5 -35.36 -40.61 55.41
N ASN A 6 -36.63 -40.81 55.77
CA ASN A 6 -37.29 -40.81 57.10
C ASN A 6 -37.02 -39.68 58.08
N ASP A 7 -38.05 -38.95 58.49
CA ASP A 7 -39.22 -39.37 59.32
C ASP A 7 -38.91 -39.47 60.82
N ALA A 8 -39.82 -38.84 61.56
CA ALA A 8 -40.30 -39.10 62.93
C ALA A 8 -40.22 -37.80 63.74
N GLY A 9 -41.27 -37.29 64.39
CA GLY A 9 -42.54 -37.88 64.73
C GLY A 9 -42.93 -37.42 66.14
N ARG A 10 -44.24 -37.21 66.32
CA ARG A 10 -45.01 -37.21 67.60
C ARG A 10 -44.94 -35.99 68.53
N ALA A 11 -46.00 -35.20 68.39
CA ALA A 11 -47.18 -35.20 69.27
C ALA A 11 -47.04 -34.93 70.79
N GLN A 12 -47.87 -33.95 71.19
CA GLN A 12 -48.70 -33.88 72.40
C GLN A 12 -48.03 -33.61 73.75
N PHE A 13 -48.29 -32.42 74.28
CA PHE A 13 -48.68 -32.29 75.68
C PHE A 13 -49.64 -31.10 75.89
N TRP A 14 -50.84 -31.41 76.38
CA TRP A 14 -51.85 -30.46 76.84
C TRP A 14 -51.77 -30.42 78.37
N GLY A 15 -51.68 -29.23 78.96
CA GLY A 15 -51.64 -29.03 80.40
C GLY A 15 -52.23 -27.65 80.74
N PRO A 16 -53.18 -27.56 81.70
CA PRO A 16 -54.08 -26.41 81.81
C PRO A 16 -53.57 -25.36 82.79
N GLY A 17 -54.16 -24.16 82.70
CA GLY A 17 -54.25 -23.27 83.84
C GLY A 17 -53.25 -22.13 83.84
N GLY A 18 -53.79 -20.91 83.81
CA GLY A 18 -53.03 -19.71 84.14
C GLY A 18 -53.60 -18.50 83.44
N LEU A 19 -54.59 -17.87 84.07
CA LEU A 19 -54.99 -16.49 83.77
C LEU A 19 -53.73 -15.62 83.67
N LYS A 20 -53.35 -15.25 82.44
CA LYS A 20 -52.40 -14.17 82.22
C LYS A 20 -53.21 -12.96 81.80
N ARG A 21 -53.22 -12.01 82.74
CA ARG A 21 -53.75 -10.65 82.66
C ARG A 21 -53.69 -10.13 81.24
N VAL A 22 -54.82 -9.61 80.75
CA VAL A 22 -54.88 -8.72 79.60
C VAL A 22 -54.09 -7.47 79.98
N GLY A 23 -52.78 -7.51 79.79
CA GLY A 23 -51.97 -6.32 79.72
C GLY A 23 -52.40 -5.61 78.46
N LEU A 24 -53.01 -4.42 78.60
CA LEU A 24 -53.12 -3.48 77.50
C LEU A 24 -51.70 -3.30 76.93
N VAL A 25 -51.42 -3.97 75.81
CA VAL A 25 -50.29 -3.61 74.97
C VAL A 25 -50.65 -2.25 74.41
N CYS A 26 -50.16 -1.20 75.06
CA CYS A 26 -50.13 0.13 74.49
C CYS A 26 -49.22 0.04 73.27
N ARG A 27 -49.83 -0.24 72.11
CA ARG A 27 -49.14 -0.30 70.83
C ARG A 27 -48.64 1.12 70.57
N LYS A 28 -47.35 1.37 70.84
CA LYS A 28 -46.67 2.61 70.43
C LYS A 28 -47.07 2.87 68.97
N PRO A 29 -47.61 4.04 68.61
CA PRO A 29 -47.88 4.33 67.22
C PRO A 29 -46.55 4.14 66.48
N ARG A 30 -46.53 3.27 65.47
CA ARG A 30 -45.44 3.25 64.50
C ARG A 30 -45.40 4.68 63.99
N GLN A 31 -44.35 5.42 64.35
CA GLN A 31 -44.12 6.77 63.84
C GLN A 31 -44.38 6.69 62.35
N GLY A 32 -45.38 7.46 61.89
CA GLY A 32 -45.81 7.44 60.51
C GLY A 32 -44.56 7.50 59.65
N ALA A 33 -44.43 6.57 58.71
CA ALA A 33 -43.44 6.69 57.66
C ALA A 33 -43.62 8.10 57.09
N ARG A 34 -42.70 9.02 57.44
CA ARG A 34 -42.71 10.37 56.89
C ARG A 34 -42.65 10.14 55.39
N GLN A 35 -43.75 10.39 54.71
CA GLN A 35 -43.76 10.49 53.26
C GLN A 35 -42.86 11.69 52.98
N GLN A 36 -41.58 11.43 52.77
CA GLN A 36 -40.61 12.40 52.31
C GLN A 36 -41.02 12.66 50.87
N GLY A 37 -41.90 13.65 50.69
CA GLY A 37 -42.17 14.20 49.37
C GLY A 37 -40.87 14.78 48.83
N PHE A 38 -40.59 14.52 47.54
CA PHE A 38 -39.45 15.10 46.85
C PHE A 38 -39.43 16.61 47.07
N THR A 39 -38.30 17.12 47.54
CA THR A 39 -38.13 18.57 47.65
C THR A 39 -37.96 19.13 46.24
N LEU A 40 -38.53 20.32 45.99
CA LEU A 40 -38.37 21.00 44.71
C LEU A 40 -36.88 21.22 44.37
N LEU A 41 -36.05 21.41 45.40
CA LEU A 41 -34.58 21.48 45.31
C LEU A 41 -33.95 20.20 44.72
N GLU A 42 -34.41 19.03 45.14
CA GLU A 42 -33.88 17.74 44.68
C GLU A 42 -34.17 17.49 43.20
N LEU A 43 -35.36 17.89 42.74
CA LEU A 43 -35.70 17.88 41.32
C LEU A 43 -34.80 18.84 40.54
N MET A 44 -34.59 20.07 41.06
CA MET A 44 -33.71 21.06 40.42
C MET A 44 -32.27 20.57 40.30
N ILE A 45 -31.70 19.99 41.36
CA ILE A 45 -30.34 19.44 41.31
C ILE A 45 -30.28 18.29 40.30
N SER A 46 -31.26 17.37 40.33
CA SER A 46 -31.30 16.23 39.41
C SER A 46 -31.33 16.66 37.94
N ILE A 47 -32.18 17.64 37.58
CA ILE A 47 -32.23 18.14 36.20
C ILE A 47 -30.93 18.86 35.81
N THR A 48 -30.29 19.61 36.72
CA THR A 48 -29.02 20.29 36.42
C THR A 48 -27.87 19.31 36.19
N LEU A 49 -27.80 18.24 36.98
CA LEU A 49 -26.80 17.19 36.79
C LEU A 49 -27.05 16.42 35.49
N LEU A 50 -28.32 16.15 35.17
CA LEU A 50 -28.69 15.47 33.92
C LEU A 50 -28.33 16.31 32.69
N THR A 51 -28.65 17.60 32.69
CA THR A 51 -28.31 18.49 31.56
C THR A 51 -26.81 18.67 31.41
N MET A 52 -26.07 18.77 32.53
CA MET A 52 -24.60 18.84 32.50
C MET A 52 -24.00 17.55 31.93
N MET A 53 -24.53 16.38 32.31
CA MET A 53 -24.09 15.10 31.76
C MET A 53 -24.37 14.99 30.27
N MET A 54 -25.57 15.37 29.83
CA MET A 54 -25.91 15.42 28.40
C MET A 54 -25.01 16.38 27.62
N ALA A 55 -24.68 17.56 28.18
CA ALA A 55 -23.78 18.52 27.54
C ALA A 55 -22.36 17.95 27.35
N MET A 56 -21.83 17.23 28.34
CA MET A 56 -20.53 16.57 28.21
C MET A 56 -20.54 15.49 27.12
N VAL A 57 -21.56 14.62 27.12
CA VAL A 57 -21.71 13.59 26.08
C VAL A 57 -21.82 14.22 24.70
N PHE A 58 -22.66 15.25 24.55
CA PHE A 58 -22.82 15.98 23.29
C PHE A 58 -21.53 16.62 22.81
N SER A 59 -20.71 17.19 23.71
CA SER A 59 -19.41 17.76 23.37
C SER A 59 -18.43 16.72 22.81
N VAL A 60 -18.38 15.51 23.40
CA VAL A 60 -17.57 14.40 22.89
C VAL A 60 -18.04 13.99 21.50
N PHE A 61 -19.35 13.81 21.31
CA PHE A 61 -19.92 13.46 20.01
C PHE A 61 -19.63 14.53 18.95
N ALA A 62 -19.83 15.82 19.27
CA ALA A 62 -19.58 16.92 18.35
C ALA A 62 -18.11 16.97 17.91
N THR A 63 -17.18 16.76 18.84
CA THR A 63 -15.73 16.74 18.55
C THR A 63 -15.36 15.52 17.69
N ALA A 64 -15.94 14.35 17.99
CA ALA A 64 -15.73 13.15 17.20
C ALA A 64 -16.23 13.34 15.76
N THR A 65 -17.40 13.93 15.56
CA THR A 65 -17.97 14.18 14.23
C THR A 65 -17.17 15.22 13.44
N ASP A 66 -16.65 16.27 14.08
CA ASP A 66 -15.82 17.29 13.42
C ASP A 66 -14.44 16.75 12.98
N SER A 67 -13.99 15.65 13.59
CA SER A 67 -12.70 15.03 13.28
C SER A 67 -12.76 14.09 12.06
N ILE A 68 -13.94 13.60 11.68
CA ILE A 68 -14.12 12.64 10.57
C ILE A 68 -13.63 13.21 9.23
N PRO A 69 -14.03 14.43 8.79
CA PRO A 69 -13.61 14.94 7.49
C PRO A 69 -12.10 15.15 7.39
N ARG A 70 -11.45 15.54 8.50
CA ARG A 70 -9.99 15.68 8.57
C ARG A 70 -9.30 14.33 8.43
N GLY A 71 -9.85 13.30 9.07
CA GLY A 71 -9.38 11.92 8.95
C GLY A 71 -9.52 11.36 7.53
N GLU A 72 -10.67 11.59 6.88
CA GLU A 72 -10.93 11.16 5.51
C GLU A 72 -9.95 11.81 4.53
N ALA A 73 -9.75 13.13 4.61
CA ALA A 73 -8.81 13.83 3.72
C ALA A 73 -7.36 13.36 3.90
N ALA A 74 -6.93 13.04 5.13
CA ALA A 74 -5.60 12.48 5.38
C ALA A 74 -5.46 11.05 4.83
N ALA A 75 -6.50 10.24 4.98
CA ALA A 75 -6.55 8.88 4.46
C ALA A 75 -6.53 8.85 2.92
N GLU A 76 -7.26 9.76 2.27
CA GLU A 76 -7.31 9.89 0.81
C GLU A 76 -5.93 10.25 0.22
N ARG A 77 -5.24 11.24 0.79
CA ARG A 77 -3.87 11.60 0.37
C ARG A 77 -2.90 10.43 0.51
N SER A 78 -2.98 9.70 1.62
CA SER A 78 -2.15 8.51 1.87
C SER A 78 -2.48 7.36 0.93
N ALA A 79 -3.74 7.18 0.55
CA ALA A 79 -4.15 6.20 -0.45
C ALA A 79 -3.59 6.56 -1.83
N ARG A 80 -3.69 7.84 -2.22
CA ARG A 80 -3.19 8.35 -3.50
C ARG A 80 -1.68 8.20 -3.62
N LEU A 81 -0.90 8.56 -2.58
CA LEU A 81 0.55 8.33 -2.55
C LEU A 81 0.90 6.85 -2.72
N ARG A 82 0.20 5.95 -2.02
CA ARG A 82 0.42 4.50 -2.15
C ARG A 82 0.10 3.99 -3.55
N MET A 83 -0.98 4.45 -4.17
CA MET A 83 -1.34 4.07 -5.54
C MET A 83 -0.30 4.58 -6.55
N ALA A 84 0.10 5.84 -6.46
CA ALA A 84 1.13 6.42 -7.31
C ALA A 84 2.46 5.67 -7.18
N THR A 85 2.88 5.38 -5.95
CA THR A 85 4.10 4.61 -5.65
C THR A 85 4.04 3.21 -6.22
N ALA A 86 2.92 2.50 -6.02
CA ALA A 86 2.75 1.14 -6.52
C ALA A 86 2.79 1.10 -8.05
N LEU A 87 2.20 2.09 -8.71
CA LEU A 87 2.23 2.26 -10.15
C LEU A 87 3.66 2.48 -10.66
N MET A 88 4.37 3.49 -10.14
CA MET A 88 5.76 3.78 -10.48
C MET A 88 6.66 2.57 -10.25
N THR A 89 6.54 1.95 -9.08
CA THR A 89 7.32 0.74 -8.72
C THR A 89 7.08 -0.38 -9.71
N ARG A 90 5.83 -0.62 -10.12
CA ARG A 90 5.51 -1.64 -11.11
C ARG A 90 6.10 -1.31 -12.48
N GLN A 91 5.91 -0.09 -12.98
CA GLN A 91 6.40 0.29 -14.31
C GLN A 91 7.92 0.30 -14.38
N ILE A 92 8.60 0.90 -13.38
CA ILE A 92 10.07 0.98 -13.30
C ILE A 92 10.69 -0.41 -13.16
N ARG A 93 10.14 -1.31 -12.32
CA ARG A 93 10.64 -2.69 -12.20
C ARG A 93 10.45 -3.51 -13.47
N SER A 94 9.51 -3.11 -14.31
CA SER A 94 9.25 -3.72 -15.61
C SER A 94 9.86 -2.91 -16.75
N LEU A 95 10.85 -2.07 -16.46
CA LEU A 95 11.63 -1.40 -17.49
C LEU A 95 12.23 -2.45 -18.45
N VAL A 96 12.16 -2.15 -19.73
CA VAL A 96 12.73 -2.96 -20.80
C VAL A 96 13.86 -2.16 -21.42
N ASP A 97 15.01 -2.81 -21.58
CA ASP A 97 16.12 -2.29 -22.38
C ASP A 97 15.72 -2.32 -23.86
N TYR A 98 15.11 -1.22 -24.31
CA TYR A 98 14.60 -1.07 -25.66
C TYR A 98 15.65 -0.37 -26.53
N PRO A 99 16.11 -0.98 -27.63
CA PRO A 99 17.13 -0.38 -28.48
C PRO A 99 16.56 0.85 -29.21
N ALA A 100 17.22 2.00 -29.03
CA ALA A 100 17.00 3.21 -29.80
C ALA A 100 18.23 3.50 -30.66
N GLU A 101 18.01 4.15 -31.81
CA GLU A 101 19.07 4.52 -32.75
C GLU A 101 19.29 6.04 -32.67
N SER A 102 20.55 6.45 -32.51
CA SER A 102 20.98 7.85 -32.52
C SER A 102 21.09 8.41 -33.94
N GLU A 103 21.32 9.72 -34.08
CA GLU A 103 21.60 10.37 -35.38
C GLU A 103 22.87 9.81 -36.06
N ASP A 104 23.82 9.32 -35.25
CA ASP A 104 25.07 8.70 -35.70
C ASP A 104 24.96 7.17 -35.92
N GLU A 105 23.74 6.63 -36.06
CA GLU A 105 23.45 5.19 -36.24
C GLU A 105 23.90 4.30 -35.05
N GLU A 106 24.14 4.91 -33.89
CA GLU A 106 24.52 4.20 -32.66
C GLU A 106 23.30 3.66 -31.92
N ILE A 107 23.30 2.34 -31.67
CA ILE A 107 22.25 1.65 -30.92
C ILE A 107 22.54 1.76 -29.42
N HIS A 108 21.60 2.33 -28.67
CA HIS A 108 21.72 2.53 -27.23
C HIS A 108 20.40 2.19 -26.50
N PRO A 109 20.45 1.88 -25.19
CA PRO A 109 19.26 1.70 -24.36
C PRO A 109 18.41 2.96 -24.29
N PHE A 110 17.10 2.83 -24.56
CA PHE A 110 16.18 3.96 -24.44
C PHE A 110 15.86 4.25 -22.97
N PHE A 111 16.57 5.23 -22.41
CA PHE A 111 16.26 5.85 -21.13
C PHE A 111 16.78 7.28 -21.12
N ASN A 112 15.95 8.24 -20.71
CA ASN A 112 16.38 9.62 -20.49
C ASN A 112 15.75 10.16 -19.22
N GLY A 113 16.53 10.83 -18.38
CA GLY A 113 16.06 11.39 -17.13
C GLY A 113 16.87 12.58 -16.64
N ASP A 114 16.20 13.46 -15.92
CA ASP A 114 16.71 14.63 -15.22
C ASP A 114 16.03 14.74 -13.83
N GLU A 115 16.41 15.74 -13.03
CA GLU A 115 15.88 15.93 -11.68
C GLU A 115 14.34 16.01 -11.58
N ASN A 116 13.66 16.38 -12.67
CA ASN A 116 12.23 16.69 -12.74
C ASN A 116 11.45 15.74 -13.64
N SER A 117 12.11 14.99 -14.52
CA SER A 117 11.44 14.10 -15.48
C SER A 117 12.24 12.85 -15.83
N PHE A 118 11.56 11.77 -16.20
CA PHE A 118 12.22 10.63 -16.84
C PHE A 118 11.28 9.87 -17.75
N THR A 119 11.86 9.27 -18.78
CA THR A 119 11.17 8.60 -19.86
C THR A 119 11.85 7.28 -20.19
N PHE A 120 11.06 6.22 -20.32
CA PHE A 120 11.55 4.85 -20.53
C PHE A 120 10.46 3.94 -21.13
N ILE A 121 10.86 2.73 -21.54
CA ILE A 121 9.94 1.70 -22.01
C ILE A 121 9.65 0.69 -20.90
N THR A 122 8.38 0.33 -20.70
CA THR A 122 7.94 -0.66 -19.72
C THR A 122 7.16 -1.81 -20.35
N ALA A 123 7.35 -3.03 -19.85
CA ALA A 123 6.53 -4.21 -20.15
C ALA A 123 5.30 -4.35 -19.25
N ALA A 124 5.03 -3.36 -18.38
CA ALA A 124 3.86 -3.34 -17.51
C ALA A 124 3.03 -2.07 -17.70
N PRO A 125 2.56 -1.78 -18.93
CA PRO A 125 1.71 -0.62 -19.15
C PRO A 125 0.41 -0.72 -18.32
N GLN A 126 -0.24 0.43 -18.08
CA GLN A 126 -1.59 0.44 -17.50
C GLN A 126 -2.67 0.32 -18.58
N MET A 127 -2.39 0.90 -19.75
CA MET A 127 -3.23 0.78 -20.93
C MET A 127 -3.17 -0.63 -21.54
N GLY A 128 -4.08 -0.93 -22.46
CA GLY A 128 -4.02 -2.17 -23.26
C GLY A 128 -4.21 -3.46 -22.45
N ARG A 129 -5.01 -3.43 -21.37
CA ARG A 129 -5.16 -4.56 -20.41
C ARG A 129 -3.87 -4.93 -19.65
N GLY A 130 -2.84 -4.09 -19.73
CA GLY A 130 -1.54 -4.33 -19.13
C GLY A 130 -0.70 -5.35 -19.87
N ASP A 131 -0.97 -5.56 -21.17
CA ASP A 131 -0.12 -6.33 -22.06
C ASP A 131 0.70 -5.41 -23.00
N GLY A 132 1.83 -5.93 -23.47
CA GLY A 132 2.70 -5.26 -24.43
C GLY A 132 3.72 -4.29 -23.83
N LEU A 133 4.15 -3.33 -24.64
CA LEU A 133 5.17 -2.34 -24.29
C LEU A 133 4.56 -0.94 -24.27
N GLY A 134 4.81 -0.20 -23.19
CA GLY A 134 4.42 1.19 -23.02
C GLY A 134 5.62 2.12 -23.02
N TRP A 135 5.51 3.21 -23.77
CA TRP A 135 6.32 4.41 -23.59
C TRP A 135 5.74 5.19 -22.42
N VAL A 136 6.55 5.41 -21.38
CA VAL A 136 6.11 6.09 -20.16
C VAL A 136 7.00 7.29 -19.91
N THR A 137 6.38 8.44 -19.61
CA THR A 137 7.05 9.66 -19.17
C THR A 137 6.44 10.10 -17.86
N TYR A 138 7.28 10.29 -16.85
CA TYR A 138 6.93 10.95 -15.60
C TYR A 138 7.58 12.31 -15.56
N TRP A 139 6.83 13.31 -15.09
CA TRP A 139 7.39 14.63 -14.84
C TRP A 139 6.66 15.32 -13.68
N VAL A 140 7.33 16.26 -13.04
CA VAL A 140 6.71 17.14 -12.05
C VAL A 140 6.63 18.55 -12.60
N GLU A 141 5.43 19.10 -12.57
CA GLU A 141 5.14 20.47 -13.01
C GLU A 141 4.20 21.13 -12.03
N GLU A 142 4.50 22.37 -11.63
CA GLU A 142 3.69 23.16 -10.69
C GLU A 142 3.31 22.40 -9.39
N GLY A 143 4.21 21.58 -8.87
CA GLY A 143 3.97 20.77 -7.66
C GLY A 143 2.99 19.61 -7.87
N SER A 144 2.82 19.16 -9.12
CA SER A 144 2.00 17.99 -9.49
C SER A 144 2.86 16.95 -10.20
N LEU A 145 2.80 15.70 -9.74
CA LEU A 145 3.42 14.57 -10.42
C LEU A 145 2.47 14.03 -11.48
N ASN A 146 2.90 14.08 -12.73
CA ASN A 146 2.13 13.65 -13.89
C ASN A 146 2.76 12.42 -14.55
N LEU A 147 1.93 11.74 -15.33
CA LEU A 147 2.26 10.54 -16.08
C LEU A 147 1.62 10.64 -17.46
N THR A 148 2.42 10.38 -18.49
CA THR A 148 1.93 10.11 -19.84
C THR A 148 2.34 8.69 -20.21
N GLU A 149 1.40 7.93 -20.73
CA GLU A 149 1.64 6.59 -21.24
C GLU A 149 1.11 6.46 -22.67
N ARG A 150 1.90 5.82 -23.52
CA ARG A 150 1.54 5.51 -24.91
C ARG A 150 1.94 4.07 -25.22
N LEU A 151 1.03 3.26 -25.76
CA LEU A 151 1.37 1.88 -26.16
C LEU A 151 2.24 1.86 -27.42
N ILE A 152 3.41 1.23 -27.35
CA ILE A 152 4.26 0.97 -28.52
C ILE A 152 3.80 -0.32 -29.20
N PHE A 153 3.47 -1.32 -28.38
CA PHE A 153 3.07 -2.64 -28.84
C PHE A 153 2.00 -3.18 -27.88
N SER A 154 0.95 -3.82 -28.40
CA SER A 154 0.00 -4.59 -27.59
C SER A 154 -0.48 -5.81 -28.38
N ALA A 155 -0.86 -6.89 -27.69
CA ALA A 155 -1.38 -8.08 -28.37
C ALA A 155 -2.70 -7.78 -29.10
N GLY A 156 -3.46 -6.81 -28.59
CA GLY A 156 -4.69 -6.29 -29.22
C GLY A 156 -4.46 -5.46 -30.48
N ALA A 157 -3.29 -4.84 -30.66
CA ALA A 157 -2.97 -4.03 -31.84
C ALA A 157 -2.89 -4.85 -33.14
N PHE A 158 -2.67 -6.17 -33.07
CA PHE A 158 -2.76 -7.04 -34.24
C PHE A 158 -4.20 -7.26 -34.73
N VAL A 159 -5.19 -7.02 -33.87
CA VAL A 159 -6.60 -7.30 -34.14
C VAL A 159 -7.41 -6.01 -34.30
N ALA A 160 -6.95 -4.90 -33.74
CA ALA A 160 -7.64 -3.61 -33.76
C ALA A 160 -6.80 -2.51 -34.43
N GLU A 161 -7.35 -1.91 -35.50
CA GLU A 161 -6.91 -0.65 -36.14
C GLU A 161 -7.24 0.58 -35.26
N GLU A 162 -7.10 0.47 -33.94
CA GLU A 162 -7.31 1.64 -33.07
C GLU A 162 -6.03 2.49 -33.00
N PRO A 163 -6.16 3.82 -33.14
CA PRO A 163 -5.01 4.71 -33.01
C PRO A 163 -4.40 4.52 -31.62
N THR A 164 -3.06 4.53 -31.55
CA THR A 164 -2.33 4.50 -30.30
C THR A 164 -2.84 5.61 -29.38
N SER A 165 -3.65 5.23 -28.39
CA SER A 165 -4.17 6.19 -27.42
C SER A 165 -3.05 6.60 -26.46
N VAL A 166 -3.01 7.88 -26.15
CA VAL A 166 -2.12 8.45 -25.13
C VAL A 166 -2.95 8.67 -23.89
N ALA A 167 -2.55 8.07 -22.76
CA ALA A 167 -3.11 8.39 -21.45
C ALA A 167 -2.28 9.49 -20.83
N GLU A 168 -2.96 10.43 -20.21
CA GLU A 168 -2.36 11.42 -19.33
C GLU A 168 -3.07 11.38 -17.98
N ALA A 169 -2.30 11.37 -16.90
CA ALA A 169 -2.83 11.30 -15.55
C ALA A 169 -1.98 12.08 -14.55
N THR A 170 -2.62 12.91 -13.73
CA THR A 170 -1.99 13.51 -12.56
C THR A 170 -2.06 12.56 -11.37
N LEU A 171 -0.90 12.04 -10.95
CA LEU A 171 -0.79 11.07 -9.88
C LEU A 171 -0.84 11.71 -8.50
N LEU A 172 -0.12 12.81 -8.29
CA LEU A 172 -0.06 13.54 -7.01
C LEU A 172 -0.13 15.04 -7.27
N THR A 173 -0.65 15.78 -6.29
CA THR A 173 -0.74 17.25 -6.33
C THR A 173 -0.32 17.82 -4.98
N GLY A 174 0.13 19.07 -4.97
CA GLY A 174 0.53 19.76 -3.73
C GLY A 174 1.88 19.29 -3.17
N LEU A 175 2.80 18.92 -4.07
CA LEU A 175 4.19 18.68 -3.73
C LEU A 175 4.87 20.01 -3.42
N ALA A 176 5.61 20.06 -2.33
CA ALA A 176 6.44 21.21 -1.95
C ALA A 176 7.84 21.13 -2.58
N GLY A 177 8.31 19.91 -2.86
CA GLY A 177 9.61 19.61 -3.44
C GLY A 177 9.61 18.21 -4.04
N HIS A 178 10.52 17.97 -4.98
CA HIS A 178 10.73 16.68 -5.60
C HIS A 178 12.17 16.58 -6.12
N ARG A 179 12.65 15.34 -6.32
CA ARG A 179 13.90 15.07 -7.02
C ARG A 179 13.90 13.63 -7.54
N PHE A 180 14.32 13.45 -8.78
CA PHE A 180 14.69 12.15 -9.32
C PHE A 180 16.21 12.04 -9.38
N GLU A 181 16.72 10.89 -8.92
CA GLU A 181 18.15 10.56 -8.95
C GLU A 181 18.30 9.13 -9.49
N TYR A 182 19.41 8.87 -10.17
CA TYR A 182 19.66 7.61 -10.87
C TYR A 182 20.93 6.97 -10.34
N LEU A 183 20.89 5.64 -10.11
CA LEU A 183 22.04 4.91 -9.60
C LEU A 183 22.93 4.44 -10.77
N ARG A 184 24.11 5.05 -10.89
CA ARG A 184 25.19 4.59 -11.77
C ARG A 184 26.00 3.51 -11.06
N LEU A 185 26.33 2.45 -11.78
CA LEU A 185 27.25 1.41 -11.34
C LEU A 185 28.48 1.44 -12.22
N GLU A 186 29.64 1.69 -11.62
CA GLU A 186 30.93 1.70 -12.32
C GLU A 186 31.90 0.75 -11.60
N GLY A 187 31.98 -0.48 -12.12
CA GLY A 187 32.75 -1.57 -11.48
C GLY A 187 32.24 -1.87 -10.07
N ASP A 188 33.09 -1.65 -9.07
CA ASP A 188 32.77 -1.84 -7.64
C ASP A 188 32.19 -0.59 -6.98
N THR A 189 32.08 0.52 -7.71
CA THR A 189 31.57 1.79 -7.19
C THR A 189 30.15 2.06 -7.63
N SER A 190 29.41 2.77 -6.79
CA SER A 190 28.08 3.24 -7.12
C SER A 190 27.91 4.70 -6.72
N GLU A 191 27.23 5.46 -7.57
CA GLU A 191 26.95 6.86 -7.34
C GLU A 191 25.52 7.22 -7.75
N TRP A 192 24.94 8.18 -7.05
CA TRP A 192 23.65 8.75 -7.41
C TRP A 192 23.90 10.02 -8.22
N VAL A 193 23.34 10.08 -9.41
CA VAL A 193 23.44 11.22 -10.34
C VAL A 193 22.07 11.82 -10.62
N ASP A 194 22.06 13.10 -10.97
CA ASP A 194 20.84 13.90 -11.18
C ASP A 194 20.27 13.83 -12.60
N GLY A 195 21.01 13.20 -13.52
CA GLY A 195 20.61 13.01 -14.90
C GLY A 195 21.13 11.69 -15.45
N TRP A 196 20.45 11.18 -16.46
CA TRP A 196 20.82 9.95 -17.15
C TRP A 196 20.46 10.04 -18.62
N GLU A 197 21.44 9.85 -19.49
CA GLU A 197 21.23 9.74 -20.92
C GLU A 197 21.68 8.34 -21.37
N GLY A 198 20.75 7.56 -21.91
CA GLY A 198 21.01 6.19 -22.31
C GLY A 198 22.08 6.07 -23.40
N LEU A 199 22.22 7.09 -24.25
CA LEU A 199 23.26 7.18 -25.27
C LEU A 199 24.66 7.34 -24.65
N GLU A 200 24.81 8.17 -23.62
CA GLU A 200 26.10 8.40 -22.97
C GLU A 200 26.49 7.22 -22.05
N GLU A 201 25.52 6.68 -21.31
CA GLU A 201 25.73 5.64 -20.29
C GLU A 201 25.75 4.22 -20.88
N GLN A 202 25.23 4.04 -22.10
CA GLN A 202 25.11 2.77 -22.81
C GLN A 202 24.42 1.66 -22.01
N SER A 203 23.63 2.06 -21.01
CA SER A 203 22.94 1.19 -20.06
C SER A 203 21.77 1.94 -19.42
N PRO A 204 20.73 1.24 -18.96
CA PRO A 204 19.74 1.83 -18.06
C PRO A 204 20.32 1.96 -16.63
N PRO A 205 19.81 2.88 -15.81
CA PRO A 205 20.26 3.01 -14.42
C PRO A 205 19.91 1.78 -13.60
N ALA A 206 20.70 1.48 -12.58
CA ALA A 206 20.47 0.32 -11.72
C ALA A 206 19.30 0.50 -10.75
N ALA A 207 18.98 1.74 -10.41
CA ALA A 207 17.84 2.12 -9.60
C ALA A 207 17.46 3.57 -9.86
N ILE A 208 16.20 3.90 -9.58
CA ILE A 208 15.70 5.27 -9.56
C ILE A 208 15.31 5.60 -8.12
N ARG A 209 15.83 6.70 -7.59
CA ARG A 209 15.40 7.28 -6.32
C ARG A 209 14.45 8.43 -6.60
N ILE A 210 13.33 8.38 -5.90
CA ILE A 210 12.27 9.38 -5.97
C ILE A 210 12.18 10.01 -4.60
N THR A 211 12.48 11.30 -4.51
CA THR A 211 12.30 12.11 -3.31
C THR A 211 11.11 13.03 -3.52
N ILE A 212 10.17 13.06 -2.58
CA ILE A 212 8.98 13.90 -2.62
C ILE A 212 8.81 14.59 -1.26
N GLU A 213 8.52 15.89 -1.27
CA GLU A 213 8.26 16.68 -0.09
C GLU A 213 6.83 17.25 -0.12
N GLY A 214 6.20 17.38 1.06
CA GLY A 214 4.84 17.91 1.20
C GLY A 214 3.77 16.83 1.41
N LEU A 215 2.60 17.00 0.79
CA LEU A 215 1.43 16.10 0.93
C LEU A 215 0.79 16.01 2.34
N GLY A 216 1.13 16.91 3.26
CA GLY A 216 0.66 16.87 4.64
C GLY A 216 1.40 15.83 5.50
N LEU A 217 2.52 15.29 5.00
CA LEU A 217 3.51 14.59 5.80
C LEU A 217 4.30 15.67 6.56
N THR A 218 4.06 15.81 7.86
CA THR A 218 4.73 16.83 8.69
C THR A 218 6.25 16.61 8.70
N ASP A 219 7.02 17.60 8.24
CA ASP A 219 8.49 17.72 8.32
C ASP A 219 9.33 16.55 7.78
N SER A 220 8.74 15.61 7.02
CA SER A 220 9.46 14.47 6.45
C SER A 220 9.40 14.49 4.93
N TYR A 221 10.57 14.42 4.29
CA TYR A 221 10.69 14.01 2.90
C TYR A 221 10.38 12.51 2.79
N TRP A 222 9.68 12.11 1.74
CA TRP A 222 9.39 10.72 1.40
C TRP A 222 10.38 10.27 0.32
N ILE A 223 11.17 9.23 0.60
CA ILE A 223 12.10 8.65 -0.37
C ILE A 223 11.65 7.23 -0.72
N GLN A 224 11.67 6.93 -2.01
CA GLN A 224 11.55 5.57 -2.51
C GLN A 224 12.66 5.29 -3.51
N GLU A 225 13.44 4.24 -3.23
CA GLU A 225 14.42 3.69 -4.16
C GLU A 225 13.80 2.46 -4.84
N ILE A 226 13.83 2.45 -6.17
CA ILE A 226 13.23 1.40 -6.99
C ILE A 226 14.34 0.78 -7.84
N PRO A 227 14.79 -0.44 -7.51
CA PRO A 227 15.79 -1.11 -8.31
C PRO A 227 15.19 -1.52 -9.66
N ILE A 228 16.01 -1.40 -10.69
CA ILE A 228 15.75 -1.90 -12.02
C ILE A 228 16.51 -3.21 -12.16
N MET A 229 15.87 -4.23 -12.72
CA MET A 229 16.57 -5.47 -13.06
C MET A 229 17.48 -5.19 -14.25
N THR A 230 18.71 -4.75 -14.00
CA THR A 230 19.74 -4.68 -15.02
C THR A 230 20.22 -6.11 -15.25
N VAL A 231 19.81 -6.72 -16.37
CA VAL A 231 20.43 -7.97 -16.78
C VAL A 231 21.79 -7.60 -17.36
N VAL A 232 22.80 -7.46 -16.50
CA VAL A 232 24.19 -7.36 -16.95
C VAL A 232 24.55 -8.75 -17.46
N TYR A 233 24.21 -9.02 -18.72
CA TYR A 233 24.88 -10.06 -19.46
C TYR A 233 26.31 -9.57 -19.67
N SER A 234 27.20 -9.93 -18.74
CA SER A 234 28.55 -10.30 -19.14
C SER A 234 28.43 -11.58 -19.98
N LEU A 235 27.82 -11.49 -21.17
CA LEU A 235 28.04 -12.48 -22.21
C LEU A 235 29.52 -12.31 -22.54
N GLY A 236 30.31 -13.31 -22.10
CA GLY A 236 31.71 -13.38 -22.43
C GLY A 236 31.90 -13.02 -23.90
N THR A 237 32.83 -12.10 -24.13
CA THR A 237 33.37 -11.76 -25.44
C THR A 237 33.22 -12.93 -26.40
N TYR A 238 32.32 -12.80 -27.38
CA TYR A 238 32.38 -13.63 -28.57
C TYR A 238 33.67 -13.23 -29.28
N ASP A 239 34.72 -13.97 -28.97
CA ASP A 239 35.96 -13.94 -29.71
C ASP A 239 35.64 -14.37 -31.14
N SER A 240 35.69 -13.43 -32.07
CA SER A 240 35.37 -13.65 -33.48
C SER A 240 36.55 -14.29 -34.23
N ASP A 241 37.63 -14.65 -33.53
CA ASP A 241 38.85 -15.24 -34.11
C ASP A 241 38.83 -16.77 -34.21
N LEU A 242 37.70 -17.46 -34.01
CA LEU A 242 37.54 -18.85 -34.48
C LEU A 242 37.13 -18.90 -35.96
N GLY A 243 37.83 -18.14 -36.79
CA GLY A 243 37.95 -18.38 -38.22
C GLY A 243 39.15 -19.31 -38.47
N ASN A 244 38.89 -20.46 -39.09
CA ASN A 244 39.88 -21.43 -39.60
C ASN A 244 40.61 -22.30 -38.57
N VAL A 245 39.92 -23.30 -38.03
CA VAL A 245 40.56 -24.58 -37.63
C VAL A 245 39.70 -25.74 -38.18
N PHE A 246 39.55 -25.79 -39.49
CA PHE A 246 39.19 -27.00 -40.23
C PHE A 246 40.05 -27.04 -41.49
N ASP A 247 41.35 -27.21 -41.29
CA ASP A 247 42.22 -27.79 -42.29
C ASP A 247 43.23 -28.65 -41.52
N GLY A 248 43.02 -29.96 -41.60
CA GLY A 248 43.68 -30.96 -40.77
C GLY A 248 43.21 -32.32 -41.24
N GLU A 249 43.88 -32.81 -42.28
CA GLU A 249 43.86 -34.19 -42.72
C GLU A 249 44.03 -35.11 -41.50
N ASP A 250 43.01 -35.91 -41.18
CA ASP A 250 43.19 -37.11 -40.38
C ASP A 250 42.50 -38.27 -41.11
N ASP A 251 43.37 -39.04 -41.75
CA ASP A 251 43.23 -40.39 -42.26
C ASP A 251 42.52 -41.30 -41.25
N PHE A 252 41.28 -41.69 -41.56
CA PHE A 252 40.60 -42.81 -40.91
C PHE A 252 40.13 -43.79 -41.98
N GLY A 253 41.00 -44.76 -42.27
CA GLY A 253 40.62 -45.98 -42.96
C GLY A 253 39.55 -46.74 -42.16
N PHE A 254 38.45 -47.08 -42.83
CA PHE A 254 37.49 -48.07 -42.37
C PHE A 254 37.38 -49.14 -43.46
N GLU A 255 37.82 -50.35 -43.12
CA GLU A 255 37.75 -51.55 -43.95
C GLU A 255 36.28 -51.90 -44.26
N GLU A 256 36.04 -52.28 -45.51
CA GLU A 256 34.83 -52.94 -45.99
C GLU A 256 34.67 -54.31 -45.32
N GLU A 257 33.47 -54.61 -44.82
CA GLU A 257 32.97 -55.98 -44.87
C GLU A 257 31.47 -55.96 -45.21
N PHE A 258 31.19 -56.25 -46.48
CA PHE A 258 29.89 -56.59 -47.02
C PHE A 258 29.56 -58.04 -46.62
N GLU A 259 28.35 -58.30 -46.13
CA GLU A 259 27.77 -59.64 -46.14
C GLU A 259 26.32 -59.54 -46.66
N ASP A 260 26.07 -60.29 -47.74
CA ASP A 260 24.84 -60.40 -48.53
C ASP A 260 23.70 -61.10 -47.78
N ASP A 261 22.46 -60.63 -47.98
CA ASP A 261 21.29 -61.44 -48.41
C ASP A 261 20.14 -60.56 -48.94
#